data_AF-A0A1M6JKG0-F1
#
_entry.id   AF-A0A1M6JKG0-F1
#
_cell.length_a   1.000
_cell.length_b   1.000
_cell.length_c   1.000
_cell.angle_alpha   90.00
_cell.angle_beta   90.00
_cell.angle_gamma   90.00
#
_symmetry.space_group_name_H-M   'P 1'
#
loop_
_entity.id
_entity.type
_entity.pdbx_description
1 polymer ?
#
loop_
_entity_poly.entity_id
_entity_poly.type
_entity_poly.pdbx_seq_one_letter_code
_entity_poly.pdbx_strand_id
1 'polypeptide(L)'
;MIAMGINIHEGLIEEVRNRSDIVETVSKYVALKKAGSNYKGLCPFHHEKTPSFIVSEEKQLYHCFGCGQGGDVINFVMKMENLDFIDAVTALGEKAGIRIEETSSKEEKKEFENRNLIFEINREAALYFYNNLIGKDNPGLRYLKERKVELNTIKKFGLGYAENRWEALNSHLLKKGYRQEQILSAGLVLKRSQKDGCYDRFRNRIIFPIINTTGKVIGFGGRALEDEQQPKYLNSPETSVFSKGKNLYGLNIAKKLLGKEKRVIVVEGYMDVISLSQRGIVNAVASLGTALTKEQATLLKRYADEVYVAYDGDSAGQTATLRGLEVLGEVGCDVRVVTFTQGKDPDEIITKKGKKTFLDELERALSLIDYKISLVKKEHDLTTIEGRIKFTKAISAVLKQLKSPVEVDAYVKKISVEVQISEEAIKTEIYGNNRYNQPAKMHKPIVSGEKHRSRFERHTNKYNIESLQPTEKLGYLEAERGILKLMLADKQHFDHVKTMLKTYHFTDPVHEKIAEMIHKAYESMNRIDIDLIMNQLDIDEIAILHNIKKVVISEDNTQKALIDFVNQIAKFDLMKRKKDIETELKVMEKKENKSQMEIARIRELCIQLEKILKELKHL
;
A
#
# COMPACT_ATOMS: atom_id res chain seq x y z
N MET A 1 -7.30 -34.51 10.26
CA MET A 1 -7.56 -34.11 8.86
C MET A 1 -7.97 -32.65 8.88
N ILE A 2 -7.08 -31.78 8.41
CA ILE A 2 -7.23 -30.32 8.46
C ILE A 2 -7.90 -29.90 7.16
N ALA A 3 -9.04 -29.21 7.26
CA ALA A 3 -9.67 -28.54 6.13
C ALA A 3 -8.79 -27.36 5.70
N MET A 4 -8.00 -27.57 4.64
CA MET A 4 -7.36 -26.50 3.89
C MET A 4 -8.43 -25.84 3.02
N GLY A 5 -8.72 -24.56 3.28
CA GLY A 5 -9.47 -23.70 2.37
C GLY A 5 -8.66 -23.52 1.09
N ILE A 6 -9.33 -23.73 -0.05
CA ILE A 6 -8.73 -23.81 -1.38
C ILE A 6 -8.76 -22.42 -2.01
N ASN A 7 -7.60 -21.96 -2.52
CA ASN A 7 -7.47 -20.78 -3.37
C ASN A 7 -7.37 -21.26 -4.83
N ILE A 8 -8.29 -20.88 -5.71
CA ILE A 8 -7.97 -20.90 -7.14
C ILE A 8 -6.92 -19.82 -7.36
N HIS A 9 -5.64 -20.20 -7.41
CA HIS A 9 -4.54 -19.27 -7.62
C HIS A 9 -4.80 -18.44 -8.88
N GLU A 10 -4.80 -17.11 -8.78
CA GLU A 10 -4.90 -16.19 -9.93
C GLU A 10 -3.86 -16.54 -11.02
N GLY A 11 -2.71 -17.09 -10.59
CA GLY A 11 -1.69 -17.64 -11.49
C GLY A 11 -2.14 -18.84 -12.33
N LEU A 12 -3.05 -19.68 -11.83
CA LEU A 12 -3.56 -20.86 -12.56
C LEU A 12 -4.54 -20.44 -13.66
N ILE A 13 -5.39 -19.45 -13.37
CA ILE A 13 -6.27 -18.82 -14.38
C ILE A 13 -5.43 -18.13 -15.46
N GLU A 14 -4.37 -17.43 -15.05
CA GLU A 14 -3.45 -16.78 -15.99
C GLU A 14 -2.65 -17.80 -16.80
N GLU A 15 -2.31 -18.96 -16.23
CA GLU A 15 -1.70 -20.07 -16.95
C GLU A 15 -2.64 -20.65 -18.01
N VAL A 16 -3.93 -20.89 -17.67
CA VAL A 16 -4.95 -21.30 -18.64
C VAL A 16 -5.08 -20.27 -19.76
N ARG A 17 -5.11 -18.98 -19.43
CA ARG A 17 -5.15 -17.90 -20.43
C ARG A 17 -3.92 -17.91 -21.34
N ASN A 18 -2.73 -18.11 -20.79
CA ASN A 18 -1.48 -18.10 -21.55
C ASN A 18 -1.31 -19.34 -22.45
N ARG A 19 -1.87 -20.49 -22.05
CA ARG A 19 -1.84 -21.72 -22.86
C ARG A 19 -2.95 -21.80 -23.90
N SER A 20 -3.95 -20.92 -23.83
CA SER A 20 -5.10 -20.93 -24.73
C SER A 20 -4.94 -19.84 -25.78
N ASP A 21 -4.51 -20.20 -26.99
CA ASP A 21 -4.41 -19.25 -28.09
C ASP A 21 -5.81 -18.84 -28.58
N ILE A 22 -6.04 -17.52 -28.64
CA ILE A 22 -7.34 -16.98 -29.00
C ILE A 22 -7.68 -17.18 -30.49
N VAL A 23 -6.69 -17.16 -31.39
CA VAL A 23 -6.92 -17.33 -32.82
C VAL A 23 -7.30 -18.78 -33.09
N GLU A 24 -6.58 -19.73 -32.50
CA GLU A 24 -6.89 -21.15 -32.60
C GLU A 24 -8.27 -21.47 -32.01
N THR A 25 -8.56 -20.91 -30.82
CA THR A 25 -9.84 -21.14 -30.14
C THR A 25 -11.01 -20.58 -30.96
N VAL A 26 -10.92 -19.33 -31.43
CA VAL A 26 -11.99 -18.73 -32.24
C VAL A 26 -12.14 -19.43 -33.59
N SER A 27 -11.04 -19.84 -34.23
CA SER A 27 -11.06 -20.48 -35.55
C SER A 27 -11.83 -21.80 -35.57
N LYS A 28 -12.08 -22.42 -34.41
CA LYS A 28 -12.93 -23.61 -34.27
C LYS A 28 -14.42 -23.30 -34.47
N TYR A 29 -14.84 -22.05 -34.28
CA TYR A 29 -16.24 -21.63 -34.36
C TYR A 29 -16.51 -20.70 -35.54
N VAL A 30 -15.52 -19.93 -35.97
CA VAL A 30 -15.67 -18.88 -36.98
C VAL A 30 -14.57 -19.00 -38.03
N ALA A 31 -14.95 -18.96 -39.31
CA ALA A 31 -13.98 -18.87 -40.39
C ALA A 31 -13.27 -17.51 -40.37
N LEU A 32 -12.01 -17.52 -39.95
CA LEU A 32 -11.14 -16.35 -39.89
C LEU A 32 -10.24 -16.26 -41.13
N LYS A 33 -10.13 -15.05 -41.70
CA LYS A 33 -9.17 -14.73 -42.76
C LYS A 33 -8.14 -13.74 -42.25
N LYS A 34 -6.86 -13.95 -42.58
CA LYS A 34 -5.78 -13.05 -42.20
C LYS A 34 -5.95 -11.68 -42.90
N ALA A 35 -5.86 -10.61 -42.13
CA ALA A 35 -6.03 -9.23 -42.58
C ALA A 35 -4.97 -8.35 -41.89
N GLY A 36 -3.78 -8.26 -42.51
CA GLY A 36 -2.61 -7.61 -41.91
C GLY A 36 -2.08 -8.41 -40.72
N SER A 37 -1.88 -7.74 -39.58
CA SER A 37 -1.44 -8.36 -38.32
C SER A 37 -2.56 -9.00 -37.50
N ASN A 38 -3.82 -8.93 -37.97
CA ASN A 38 -4.98 -9.49 -37.28
C ASN A 38 -5.72 -10.48 -38.18
N TYR A 39 -6.73 -11.13 -37.62
CA TYR A 39 -7.67 -12.01 -38.32
C TYR A 39 -9.05 -11.37 -38.34
N LYS A 40 -9.81 -11.62 -39.41
CA LYS A 40 -11.14 -11.04 -39.64
C LYS A 40 -12.15 -12.10 -40.05
N GLY A 41 -13.35 -12.05 -39.50
CA GLY A 41 -14.46 -12.97 -39.79
C GLY A 41 -15.83 -12.35 -39.58
N LEU A 42 -16.88 -13.13 -39.84
CA LEU A 42 -18.24 -12.78 -39.43
C LEU A 42 -18.40 -13.00 -37.93
N CYS A 43 -19.08 -12.09 -37.25
CA CYS A 43 -19.29 -12.21 -35.82
C CYS A 43 -20.22 -13.40 -35.47
N PRO A 44 -19.85 -14.27 -34.51
CA PRO A 44 -20.73 -15.35 -34.07
C PRO A 44 -21.84 -14.86 -33.14
N PHE A 45 -21.75 -13.64 -32.61
CA PHE A 45 -22.66 -13.11 -31.58
C PHE A 45 -23.80 -12.25 -32.13
N HIS A 46 -23.80 -11.93 -33.43
CA HIS A 46 -24.89 -11.22 -34.07
C HIS A 46 -24.88 -11.48 -35.58
N HIS A 47 -26.04 -11.33 -36.22
CA HIS A 47 -26.20 -11.59 -37.64
C HIS A 47 -25.74 -10.39 -38.47
N GLU A 48 -24.71 -10.57 -39.28
CA GLU A 48 -24.19 -9.58 -40.21
C GLU A 48 -23.80 -10.21 -41.56
N LYS A 49 -23.80 -9.40 -42.63
CA LYS A 49 -23.36 -9.84 -43.97
C LYS A 49 -21.91 -9.45 -44.28
N THR A 50 -21.38 -8.46 -43.57
CA THR A 50 -20.02 -7.94 -43.75
C THR A 50 -19.17 -8.31 -42.55
N PRO A 51 -17.97 -8.92 -42.72
CA PRO A 51 -17.10 -9.24 -41.60
C PRO A 51 -16.79 -8.01 -40.73
N SER A 52 -17.15 -8.03 -39.46
CA SER A 52 -16.77 -7.00 -38.48
C SER A 52 -16.06 -7.56 -37.24
N PHE A 53 -15.90 -8.89 -37.16
CA PHE A 53 -15.21 -9.58 -36.08
C PHE A 53 -13.70 -9.59 -36.31
N ILE A 54 -12.92 -9.00 -35.41
CA ILE A 54 -11.46 -8.92 -35.47
C ILE A 54 -10.86 -9.69 -34.30
N VAL A 55 -9.85 -10.53 -34.59
CA VAL A 55 -9.07 -11.25 -33.58
C VAL A 55 -7.60 -10.87 -33.72
N SER A 56 -6.98 -10.48 -32.62
CA SER A 56 -5.58 -10.07 -32.57
C SER A 56 -4.75 -11.15 -31.89
N GLU A 57 -3.87 -11.79 -32.67
CA GLU A 57 -2.93 -12.82 -32.19
C GLU A 57 -1.92 -12.24 -31.19
N GLU A 58 -1.34 -11.08 -31.51
CA GLU A 58 -0.37 -10.39 -30.63
C GLU A 58 -0.98 -9.97 -29.30
N LYS A 59 -2.23 -9.49 -29.32
CA LYS A 59 -2.90 -8.97 -28.11
C LYS A 59 -3.68 -10.04 -27.36
N GLN A 60 -3.87 -11.22 -27.95
CA GLN A 60 -4.74 -12.29 -27.44
C GLN A 60 -6.16 -11.78 -27.08
N LEU A 61 -6.75 -10.97 -27.97
CA LEU A 61 -8.06 -10.35 -27.79
C LEU A 61 -8.91 -10.40 -29.06
N TYR A 62 -10.23 -10.49 -28.89
CA TYR A 62 -11.20 -10.30 -29.98
C TYR A 62 -12.03 -9.03 -29.78
N HIS A 63 -12.52 -8.48 -30.89
CA HIS A 63 -13.49 -7.39 -30.88
C HIS A 63 -14.33 -7.39 -32.16
N CYS A 64 -15.64 -7.30 -31.99
CA CYS A 64 -16.62 -7.13 -33.04
C CYS A 64 -16.97 -5.65 -33.21
N PHE A 65 -16.70 -5.08 -34.38
CA PHE A 65 -17.04 -3.69 -34.67
C PHE A 65 -18.53 -3.47 -34.99
N GLY A 66 -19.29 -4.53 -35.29
CA GLY A 66 -20.73 -4.47 -35.50
C GLY A 66 -21.52 -4.38 -34.19
N CYS A 67 -21.37 -5.38 -33.32
CA CYS A 67 -22.13 -5.47 -32.06
C CYS A 67 -21.36 -4.99 -30.81
N GLY A 68 -20.08 -4.64 -30.93
CA GLY A 68 -19.25 -4.17 -29.81
C GLY A 68 -18.76 -5.25 -28.85
N GLN A 69 -19.10 -6.52 -29.08
CA GLN A 69 -18.62 -7.63 -28.25
C GLN A 69 -17.10 -7.78 -28.36
N GLY A 70 -16.41 -7.94 -27.24
CA GLY A 70 -14.95 -8.11 -27.21
C GLY A 70 -14.47 -8.63 -25.86
N GLY A 71 -13.30 -9.27 -25.85
CA GLY A 71 -12.74 -9.87 -24.65
C GLY A 71 -11.54 -10.76 -24.96
N ASP A 72 -11.09 -11.51 -23.96
CA ASP A 72 -10.06 -12.55 -24.11
C ASP A 72 -10.66 -13.90 -24.53
N VAL A 73 -9.81 -14.93 -24.61
CA VAL A 73 -10.20 -16.29 -24.99
C VAL A 73 -11.25 -16.89 -24.06
N ILE A 74 -11.21 -16.55 -22.76
CA ILE A 74 -12.18 -17.02 -21.77
C ILE A 74 -13.52 -16.33 -22.01
N ASN A 75 -13.53 -14.99 -22.19
CA ASN A 75 -14.74 -14.25 -22.51
C ASN A 75 -15.40 -14.75 -23.81
N PHE A 76 -14.60 -15.20 -24.78
CA PHE A 76 -15.12 -15.78 -26.03
C PHE A 76 -15.83 -17.11 -25.76
N VAL A 77 -15.18 -18.05 -25.07
CA VAL A 77 -15.76 -19.36 -24.74
C VAL A 77 -17.00 -19.22 -23.87
N MET A 78 -16.98 -18.35 -22.84
CA MET A 78 -18.15 -18.05 -22.02
C MET A 78 -19.36 -17.67 -22.88
N LYS A 79 -19.19 -16.75 -23.82
CA LYS A 79 -20.29 -16.27 -24.67
C LYS A 79 -20.70 -17.28 -25.75
N MET A 80 -19.73 -18.02 -26.30
CA MET A 80 -19.98 -18.97 -27.38
C MET A 80 -20.67 -20.25 -26.89
N GLU A 81 -20.28 -20.73 -25.71
CA GLU A 81 -20.79 -21.96 -25.11
C GLU A 81 -21.83 -21.69 -24.01
N ASN A 82 -22.16 -20.41 -23.77
CA ASN A 82 -23.06 -19.97 -22.70
C ASN A 82 -22.65 -20.56 -21.34
N LEU A 83 -21.34 -20.50 -21.07
CA LEU A 83 -20.72 -20.98 -19.85
C LEU A 83 -20.45 -19.84 -18.89
N ASP A 84 -20.63 -20.14 -17.61
CA ASP A 84 -20.17 -19.29 -16.53
C ASP A 84 -18.64 -19.29 -16.52
N PHE A 85 -18.02 -18.29 -15.87
CA PHE A 85 -16.58 -18.09 -16.01
C PHE A 85 -15.78 -19.32 -15.60
N ILE A 86 -16.07 -19.91 -14.44
CA ILE A 86 -15.34 -21.08 -13.95
C ILE A 86 -15.48 -22.24 -14.93
N ASP A 87 -16.66 -22.46 -15.46
CA ASP A 87 -16.91 -23.56 -16.39
C ASP A 87 -16.13 -23.33 -17.70
N ALA A 88 -16.02 -22.08 -18.15
CA ALA A 88 -15.18 -21.70 -19.29
C ALA A 88 -13.68 -21.84 -19.00
N VAL A 89 -13.20 -21.49 -17.80
CA VAL A 89 -11.79 -21.72 -17.43
C VAL A 89 -11.51 -23.21 -17.29
N THR A 90 -12.41 -23.98 -16.68
CA THR A 90 -12.28 -25.44 -16.55
C THR A 90 -12.25 -26.09 -17.94
N ALA A 91 -13.16 -25.73 -18.85
CA ALA A 91 -13.18 -26.26 -20.21
C ALA A 91 -11.91 -25.91 -21.00
N LEU A 92 -11.38 -24.70 -20.83
CA LEU A 92 -10.09 -24.31 -21.43
C LEU A 92 -8.90 -24.98 -20.73
N GLY A 93 -8.96 -25.15 -19.41
CA GLY A 93 -7.96 -25.80 -18.58
C GLY A 93 -7.81 -27.27 -18.96
N GLU A 94 -8.91 -28.00 -19.10
CA GLU A 94 -8.91 -29.39 -19.58
C GLU A 94 -8.25 -29.51 -20.95
N LYS A 95 -8.59 -28.62 -21.88
CA LYS A 95 -7.98 -28.56 -23.22
C LYS A 95 -6.48 -28.21 -23.15
N ALA A 96 -6.06 -27.43 -22.16
CA ALA A 96 -4.67 -27.02 -21.92
C ALA A 96 -3.88 -27.98 -21.00
N GLY A 97 -4.49 -29.09 -20.56
CA GLY A 97 -3.89 -30.06 -19.63
C GLY A 97 -3.72 -29.54 -18.20
N ILE A 98 -4.47 -28.51 -17.81
CA ILE A 98 -4.47 -27.88 -16.48
C ILE A 98 -5.75 -28.32 -15.77
N ARG A 99 -5.61 -29.14 -14.73
CA ARG A 99 -6.75 -29.59 -13.93
C ARG A 99 -7.16 -28.49 -12.96
N ILE A 100 -8.38 -27.99 -13.11
CA ILE A 100 -9.00 -27.03 -12.19
C ILE A 100 -9.93 -27.81 -11.27
N GLU A 101 -9.61 -27.86 -9.99
CA GLU A 101 -10.50 -28.49 -9.01
C GLU A 101 -11.65 -27.54 -8.66
N GLU A 102 -12.89 -27.97 -8.90
CA GLU A 102 -14.10 -27.23 -8.54
C GLU A 102 -14.30 -27.23 -7.03
N THR A 103 -13.69 -26.28 -6.34
CA THR A 103 -13.91 -26.05 -4.91
C THR A 103 -14.16 -24.58 -4.59
N SER A 104 -14.47 -23.76 -5.59
CA SER A 104 -14.90 -22.38 -5.36
C SER A 104 -16.35 -22.33 -4.86
N SER A 105 -16.57 -21.65 -3.74
CA SER A 105 -17.91 -21.40 -3.22
C SER A 105 -18.76 -20.61 -4.24
N LYS A 106 -20.09 -20.69 -4.15
CA LYS A 106 -20.99 -19.86 -5.00
C LYS A 106 -20.70 -18.36 -4.85
N GLU A 107 -20.20 -17.95 -3.68
CA GLU A 107 -19.85 -16.58 -3.36
C GLU A 107 -18.58 -16.14 -4.11
N GLU A 108 -17.55 -16.99 -4.15
CA GLU A 108 -16.31 -16.73 -4.90
C GLU A 108 -16.55 -16.67 -6.41
N LYS A 109 -17.38 -17.58 -6.96
CA LYS A 109 -17.77 -17.53 -8.39
C LYS A 109 -18.42 -16.18 -8.73
N LYS A 110 -19.37 -15.74 -7.89
CA LYS A 110 -20.10 -14.47 -8.07
C LYS A 110 -19.19 -13.25 -7.94
N GLU A 111 -18.26 -13.25 -6.98
CA GLU A 111 -17.29 -12.15 -6.83
C GLU A 111 -16.39 -12.05 -8.05
N PHE A 112 -15.91 -13.19 -8.55
CA PHE A 112 -15.06 -13.25 -9.73
C PHE A 112 -15.78 -12.74 -10.99
N GLU A 113 -17.02 -13.19 -11.24
CA GLU A 113 -17.85 -12.71 -12.35
C GLU A 113 -18.09 -11.19 -12.27
N ASN A 114 -18.39 -10.68 -11.08
CA ASN A 114 -18.56 -9.26 -10.86
C ASN A 114 -17.28 -8.47 -11.16
N ARG A 115 -16.10 -8.98 -10.79
CA ARG A 115 -14.81 -8.35 -11.15
C ARG A 115 -14.61 -8.30 -12.66
N ASN A 116 -14.87 -9.41 -13.35
CA ASN A 116 -14.77 -9.47 -14.82
C ASN A 116 -15.69 -8.49 -15.52
N LEU A 117 -16.94 -8.43 -15.06
CA LEU A 117 -17.91 -7.47 -15.57
C LEU A 117 -17.44 -6.02 -15.38
N ILE A 118 -16.87 -5.68 -14.22
CA ILE A 118 -16.36 -4.33 -13.99
C ILE A 118 -15.15 -4.02 -14.89
N PHE A 119 -14.28 -5.00 -15.17
CA PHE A 119 -13.21 -4.81 -16.18
C PHE A 119 -13.78 -4.52 -17.57
N GLU A 120 -14.85 -5.20 -17.99
CA GLU A 120 -15.51 -4.96 -19.27
C GLU A 120 -16.12 -3.55 -19.34
N ILE A 121 -16.85 -3.13 -18.29
CA ILE A 121 -17.46 -1.80 -18.19
C ILE A 121 -16.38 -0.71 -18.23
N ASN A 122 -15.29 -0.88 -17.47
CA ASN A 122 -14.18 0.06 -17.47
C ASN A 122 -13.49 0.14 -18.83
N ARG A 123 -13.33 -0.98 -19.54
CA ARG A 123 -12.78 -0.99 -20.90
C ARG A 123 -13.68 -0.20 -21.86
N GLU A 124 -15.00 -0.41 -21.82
CA GLU A 124 -15.95 0.33 -22.66
C GLU A 124 -15.93 1.83 -22.33
N ALA A 125 -15.90 2.20 -21.04
CA ALA A 125 -15.80 3.59 -20.62
C ALA A 125 -14.49 4.25 -21.08
N ALA A 126 -13.36 3.54 -21.03
CA ALA A 126 -12.08 4.05 -21.53
C ALA A 126 -12.13 4.33 -23.03
N LEU A 127 -12.71 3.42 -23.82
CA LEU A 127 -12.91 3.62 -25.26
C LEU A 127 -13.83 4.80 -25.54
N TYR A 128 -14.92 4.93 -24.79
CA TYR A 128 -15.84 6.06 -24.88
C TYR A 128 -15.13 7.39 -24.65
N PHE A 129 -14.40 7.53 -23.54
CA PHE A 129 -13.66 8.76 -23.22
C PHE A 129 -12.56 9.06 -24.23
N TYR A 130 -11.83 8.04 -24.69
CA TYR A 130 -10.82 8.21 -25.73
C TYR A 130 -11.44 8.76 -27.01
N ASN A 131 -12.53 8.15 -27.49
CA ASN A 131 -13.24 8.59 -28.69
C ASN A 131 -13.78 10.03 -28.57
N ASN A 132 -14.28 10.42 -27.39
CA ASN A 132 -14.68 11.80 -27.12
C ASN A 132 -13.52 12.79 -27.25
N LEU A 133 -12.31 12.39 -26.87
CA LEU A 133 -11.12 13.24 -26.95
C LEU A 133 -10.60 13.38 -28.39
N ILE A 134 -10.56 12.28 -29.16
CA ILE A 134 -9.97 12.26 -30.51
C ILE A 134 -10.95 12.60 -31.64
N GLY A 135 -12.26 12.56 -31.40
CA GLY A 135 -13.27 12.65 -32.45
C GLY A 135 -13.39 14.02 -33.14
N LYS A 136 -13.52 15.09 -32.36
CA LYS A 136 -13.66 16.48 -32.85
C LYS A 136 -12.86 17.42 -31.96
N ASP A 137 -12.61 18.66 -32.41
CA ASP A 137 -12.01 19.67 -31.52
C ASP A 137 -12.91 19.89 -30.30
N ASN A 138 -12.30 19.82 -29.11
CA ASN A 138 -13.01 19.84 -27.84
C ASN A 138 -12.12 20.50 -26.77
N PRO A 139 -12.70 20.96 -25.64
CA PRO A 139 -11.93 21.59 -24.56
C PRO A 139 -10.78 20.73 -24.04
N GLY A 140 -10.99 19.40 -23.94
CA GLY A 140 -9.97 18.49 -23.45
C GLY A 140 -8.74 18.39 -24.37
N LEU A 141 -8.97 18.28 -25.67
CA LEU A 141 -7.89 18.24 -26.66
C LEU A 141 -7.12 19.56 -26.72
N ARG A 142 -7.82 20.71 -26.62
CA ARG A 142 -7.18 22.03 -26.55
C ARG A 142 -6.29 22.16 -25.32
N TYR A 143 -6.79 21.76 -24.15
CA TYR A 143 -6.02 21.74 -22.91
C TYR A 143 -4.74 20.87 -23.02
N LEU A 144 -4.84 19.66 -23.57
CA LEU A 144 -3.67 18.79 -23.74
C LEU A 144 -2.66 19.36 -24.74
N LYS A 145 -3.12 20.04 -25.80
CA LYS A 145 -2.24 20.74 -26.75
C LYS A 145 -1.51 21.91 -26.09
N GLU A 146 -2.19 22.71 -25.27
CA GLU A 146 -1.57 23.79 -24.49
C GLU A 146 -0.49 23.24 -23.53
N ARG A 147 -0.75 22.07 -22.95
CA ARG A 147 0.22 21.30 -22.16
C ARG A 147 1.27 20.57 -22.98
N LYS A 148 1.28 20.74 -24.31
CA LYS A 148 2.23 20.13 -25.25
C LYS A 148 2.25 18.60 -25.18
N VAL A 149 1.12 17.97 -24.85
CA VAL A 149 0.98 16.50 -24.88
C VAL A 149 0.71 16.05 -26.32
N GLU A 150 1.58 15.21 -26.85
CA GLU A 150 1.52 14.73 -28.22
C GLU A 150 0.44 13.66 -28.42
N LEU A 151 -0.07 13.54 -29.65
CA LEU A 151 -1.09 12.54 -30.01
C LEU A 151 -0.63 11.10 -29.74
N ASN A 152 0.66 10.80 -29.97
CA ASN A 152 1.22 9.48 -29.66
C ASN A 152 1.21 9.20 -28.16
N THR A 153 1.47 10.21 -27.33
CA THR A 153 1.39 10.11 -25.88
C THR A 153 -0.06 9.93 -25.41
N ILE A 154 -1.00 10.70 -25.99
CA ILE A 154 -2.45 10.53 -25.75
C ILE A 154 -2.87 9.09 -26.01
N LYS A 155 -2.47 8.53 -27.16
CA LYS A 155 -2.76 7.14 -27.53
C LYS A 155 -2.08 6.13 -26.61
N LYS A 156 -0.80 6.35 -26.26
CA LYS A 156 0.00 5.47 -25.39
C LYS A 156 -0.62 5.28 -24.01
N PHE A 157 -1.10 6.37 -23.41
CA PHE A 157 -1.73 6.37 -22.09
C PHE A 157 -3.25 6.20 -22.13
N GLY A 158 -3.85 6.16 -23.32
CA GLY A 158 -5.30 6.05 -23.51
C GLY A 158 -6.06 7.26 -22.96
N LEU A 159 -5.47 8.45 -22.98
CA LEU A 159 -6.10 9.65 -22.41
C LEU A 159 -7.45 9.92 -23.09
N GLY A 160 -8.42 10.37 -22.31
CA GLY A 160 -9.78 10.61 -22.78
C GLY A 160 -10.36 11.94 -22.30
N TYR A 161 -11.61 12.21 -22.69
CA TYR A 161 -12.36 13.38 -22.29
C TYR A 161 -13.76 13.00 -21.83
N ALA A 162 -14.10 13.38 -20.60
CA ALA A 162 -15.46 13.36 -20.10
C ALA A 162 -16.11 14.71 -20.41
N GLU A 163 -17.15 14.69 -21.24
CA GLU A 163 -17.85 15.90 -21.67
C GLU A 163 -18.54 16.62 -20.50
N ASN A 164 -18.86 17.90 -20.69
CA ASN A 164 -19.65 18.67 -19.73
C ASN A 164 -21.16 18.33 -19.83
N ARG A 165 -21.50 17.07 -19.52
CA ARG A 165 -22.87 16.55 -19.52
C ARG A 165 -23.08 15.68 -18.29
N TRP A 166 -24.32 15.66 -17.78
CA TRP A 166 -24.63 14.96 -16.54
C TRP A 166 -24.71 13.44 -16.66
N GLU A 167 -25.06 12.90 -17.82
CA GLU A 167 -25.40 11.48 -17.98
C GLU A 167 -24.88 10.89 -19.31
N ALA A 168 -23.84 11.49 -19.88
CA ALA A 168 -23.29 11.13 -21.18
C ALA A 168 -22.74 9.70 -21.20
N LEU A 169 -21.89 9.36 -20.23
CA LEU A 169 -21.36 8.01 -20.06
C LEU A 169 -22.45 7.05 -19.59
N ASN A 170 -23.29 7.43 -18.62
CA ASN A 170 -24.36 6.56 -18.12
C ASN A 170 -25.28 6.12 -19.26
N SER A 171 -25.73 7.07 -20.10
CA SER A 171 -26.57 6.78 -21.26
C SER A 171 -25.88 5.88 -22.28
N HIS A 172 -24.57 6.06 -22.50
CA HIS A 172 -23.78 5.20 -23.39
C HIS A 172 -23.71 3.76 -22.88
N LEU A 173 -23.41 3.58 -21.60
CA LEU A 173 -23.28 2.25 -20.98
C LEU A 173 -24.63 1.51 -20.88
N LEU A 174 -25.73 2.21 -20.59
CA LEU A 174 -27.08 1.65 -20.62
C LEU A 174 -27.44 1.17 -22.04
N LYS A 175 -27.12 1.96 -23.08
CA LYS A 175 -27.32 1.57 -24.49
C LYS A 175 -26.48 0.36 -24.90
N LYS A 176 -25.34 0.13 -24.24
CA LYS A 176 -24.49 -1.05 -24.43
C LYS A 176 -25.02 -2.31 -23.72
N GLY A 177 -26.12 -2.20 -22.98
CA GLY A 177 -26.79 -3.33 -22.32
C GLY A 177 -26.37 -3.57 -20.88
N TYR A 178 -25.54 -2.70 -20.29
CA TYR A 178 -25.19 -2.81 -18.87
C TYR A 178 -26.35 -2.33 -17.98
N ARG A 179 -26.60 -3.02 -16.88
CA ARG A 179 -27.62 -2.63 -15.89
C ARG A 179 -27.11 -1.49 -15.03
N GLN A 180 -28.02 -0.63 -14.56
CA GLN A 180 -27.66 0.55 -13.75
C GLN A 180 -26.84 0.20 -12.49
N GLU A 181 -27.15 -0.92 -11.84
CA GLU A 181 -26.44 -1.43 -10.66
C GLU A 181 -24.99 -1.84 -10.97
N GLN A 182 -24.74 -2.38 -12.17
CA GLN A 182 -23.41 -2.79 -12.62
C GLN A 182 -22.53 -1.55 -12.94
N ILE A 183 -23.14 -0.51 -13.50
CA ILE A 183 -22.45 0.76 -13.77
C ILE A 183 -22.10 1.46 -12.44
N LEU A 184 -23.01 1.40 -11.46
CA LEU A 184 -22.78 1.90 -10.11
C LEU A 184 -21.64 1.14 -9.41
N SER A 185 -21.60 -0.20 -9.50
CA SER A 185 -20.54 -1.00 -8.87
C SER A 185 -19.15 -0.77 -9.50
N ALA A 186 -19.10 -0.36 -10.77
CA ALA A 186 -17.87 0.10 -11.43
C ALA A 186 -17.40 1.50 -10.96
N GLY A 187 -18.21 2.23 -10.17
CA GLY A 187 -17.85 3.54 -9.63
C GLY A 187 -17.84 4.68 -10.66
N LEU A 188 -18.50 4.48 -11.81
CA LEU A 188 -18.52 5.45 -12.92
C LEU A 188 -19.65 6.48 -12.82
N VAL A 189 -20.67 6.19 -12.01
CA VAL A 189 -21.84 7.04 -11.80
C VAL A 189 -22.15 7.17 -10.31
N LEU A 190 -22.90 8.21 -9.96
CA LEU A 190 -23.36 8.51 -8.61
C LEU A 190 -24.89 8.55 -8.61
N LYS A 191 -25.51 8.07 -7.51
CA LYS A 191 -26.96 8.19 -7.32
C LYS A 191 -27.34 9.64 -7.05
N ARG A 192 -28.48 10.08 -7.58
CA ARG A 192 -29.08 11.39 -7.24
C ARG A 192 -29.63 11.34 -5.81
N SER A 193 -29.44 12.42 -5.04
CA SER A 193 -29.83 12.43 -3.61
C SER A 193 -31.34 12.59 -3.38
N GLN A 194 -32.07 13.21 -4.32
CA GLN A 194 -33.50 13.56 -4.14
C GLN A 194 -34.41 13.11 -5.29
N LYS A 195 -33.88 12.35 -6.26
CA LYS A 195 -34.63 11.84 -7.41
C LYS A 195 -34.10 10.46 -7.78
N ASP A 196 -34.92 9.66 -8.44
CA ASP A 196 -34.44 8.44 -9.08
C ASP A 196 -33.46 8.77 -10.22
N GLY A 197 -32.53 7.85 -10.44
CA GLY A 197 -31.53 7.94 -11.50
C GLY A 197 -30.09 8.19 -11.01
N CYS A 198 -29.16 8.10 -11.96
CA CYS A 198 -27.74 8.25 -11.72
C CYS A 198 -27.14 9.31 -12.66
N TYR A 199 -26.05 9.92 -12.25
CA TYR A 199 -25.29 10.88 -13.06
C TYR A 199 -23.81 10.51 -13.09
N ASP A 200 -23.12 10.91 -14.15
CA ASP A 200 -21.71 10.58 -14.39
C ASP A 200 -20.84 11.14 -13.28
N ARG A 201 -19.93 10.32 -12.74
CA ARG A 201 -18.95 10.77 -11.75
C ARG A 201 -17.97 11.78 -12.35
N PHE A 202 -17.51 11.52 -13.57
CA PHE A 202 -16.56 12.37 -14.28
C PHE A 202 -17.30 13.23 -15.30
N ARG A 203 -17.15 14.55 -15.19
CA ARG A 203 -17.79 15.53 -16.07
C ARG A 203 -16.82 16.68 -16.32
N ASN A 204 -16.74 17.15 -17.55
CA ASN A 204 -15.84 18.22 -17.97
C ASN A 204 -14.36 18.02 -17.53
N ARG A 205 -13.83 16.80 -17.73
CA ARG A 205 -12.52 16.40 -17.22
C ARG A 205 -11.67 15.72 -18.28
N ILE A 206 -10.35 15.96 -18.26
CA ILE A 206 -9.40 15.04 -18.89
C ILE A 206 -9.39 13.75 -18.09
N ILE A 207 -9.50 12.63 -18.78
CA ILE A 207 -9.54 11.30 -18.20
C ILE A 207 -8.20 10.59 -18.38
N PHE A 208 -7.71 10.04 -17.28
CA PHE A 208 -6.49 9.25 -17.18
C PHE A 208 -6.90 7.83 -16.79
N PRO A 209 -6.96 6.86 -17.73
CA PRO A 209 -7.25 5.48 -17.38
C PRO A 209 -6.18 4.93 -16.43
N ILE A 210 -6.61 4.32 -15.33
CA ILE A 210 -5.73 3.60 -14.41
C ILE A 210 -5.72 2.15 -14.87
N ILE A 211 -4.55 1.67 -15.26
CA ILE A 211 -4.35 0.35 -15.84
C ILE A 211 -3.48 -0.47 -14.89
N ASN A 212 -3.97 -1.63 -14.47
CA ASN A 212 -3.19 -2.50 -13.58
C ASN A 212 -1.99 -3.12 -14.31
N THR A 213 -1.17 -3.86 -13.56
CA THR A 213 0.00 -4.54 -14.12
C THR A 213 -0.35 -5.57 -15.19
N THR A 214 -1.54 -6.19 -15.17
CA THR A 214 -1.97 -7.14 -16.22
C THR A 214 -2.55 -6.45 -17.46
N GLY A 215 -2.63 -5.12 -17.49
CA GLY A 215 -3.09 -4.36 -18.65
C GLY A 215 -4.60 -4.11 -18.69
N LYS A 216 -5.35 -4.46 -17.63
CA LYS A 216 -6.78 -4.19 -17.50
C LYS A 216 -7.04 -2.78 -16.95
N VAL A 217 -8.04 -2.09 -17.49
CA VAL A 217 -8.50 -0.80 -16.95
C VAL A 217 -9.29 -1.06 -15.68
N ILE A 218 -8.85 -0.48 -14.57
CA ILE A 218 -9.43 -0.72 -13.24
C ILE A 218 -10.18 0.49 -12.70
N GLY A 219 -9.87 1.68 -13.20
CA GLY A 219 -10.53 2.91 -12.80
C GLY A 219 -9.97 4.09 -13.59
N PHE A 220 -10.27 5.29 -13.11
CA PHE A 220 -9.93 6.53 -13.82
C PHE A 220 -9.49 7.62 -12.84
N GLY A 221 -8.50 8.40 -13.25
CA GLY A 221 -8.25 9.75 -12.75
C GLY A 221 -8.91 10.77 -13.67
N GLY A 222 -9.32 11.90 -13.12
CA GLY A 222 -10.05 12.96 -13.83
C GLY A 222 -9.58 14.35 -13.42
N ARG A 223 -8.94 15.09 -14.34
CA ARG A 223 -8.52 16.47 -14.09
C ARG A 223 -9.57 17.47 -14.58
N ALA A 224 -10.02 18.35 -13.71
CA ALA A 224 -10.91 19.45 -14.04
C ALA A 224 -10.30 20.34 -15.16
N LEU A 225 -11.15 20.84 -16.04
CA LEU A 225 -10.76 21.81 -17.07
C LEU A 225 -11.02 23.25 -16.64
N GLU A 226 -11.95 23.47 -15.72
CA GLU A 226 -12.30 24.77 -15.14
C GLU A 226 -11.69 24.89 -13.75
N ASP A 227 -11.20 26.08 -13.40
CA ASP A 227 -10.50 26.31 -12.13
C ASP A 227 -11.46 26.25 -10.93
N GLU A 228 -12.72 26.64 -11.14
CA GLU A 228 -13.79 26.59 -10.13
C GLU A 228 -14.26 25.15 -9.87
N GLN A 229 -13.99 24.21 -10.77
CA GLN A 229 -14.49 22.85 -10.67
C GLN A 229 -13.68 22.01 -9.67
N GLN A 230 -14.19 21.91 -8.44
CA GLN A 230 -13.57 21.10 -7.39
C GLN A 230 -14.06 19.64 -7.38
N PRO A 231 -13.21 18.68 -6.96
CA PRO A 231 -11.77 18.83 -6.76
C PRO A 231 -11.00 18.93 -8.10
N LYS A 232 -9.83 19.59 -8.10
CA LYS A 232 -8.97 19.70 -9.30
C LYS A 232 -8.65 18.34 -9.94
N TYR A 233 -8.33 17.34 -9.12
CA TYR A 233 -8.19 15.94 -9.54
C TYR A 233 -9.20 15.07 -8.78
N LEU A 234 -9.86 14.18 -9.51
CA LEU A 234 -10.85 13.24 -8.99
C LEU A 234 -10.46 11.83 -9.43
N ASN A 235 -10.35 10.89 -8.49
CA ASN A 235 -10.15 9.48 -8.81
C ASN A 235 -11.46 8.70 -8.68
N SER A 236 -11.55 7.56 -9.37
CA SER A 236 -12.56 6.53 -9.09
C SER A 236 -12.62 6.22 -7.59
N PRO A 237 -13.80 5.86 -7.05
CA PRO A 237 -13.90 5.34 -5.68
C PRO A 237 -13.24 3.96 -5.61
N GLU A 238 -13.06 3.41 -4.40
CA GLU A 238 -12.68 2.00 -4.24
C GLU A 238 -13.76 1.11 -4.89
N THR A 239 -13.34 0.07 -5.62
CA THR A 239 -14.21 -0.95 -6.23
C THR A 239 -13.58 -2.32 -6.04
N SER A 240 -14.28 -3.40 -6.43
CA SER A 240 -13.70 -4.74 -6.36
C SER A 240 -12.43 -4.87 -7.21
N VAL A 241 -12.28 -4.11 -8.29
CA VAL A 241 -11.10 -4.17 -9.18
C VAL A 241 -10.09 -3.05 -8.96
N PHE A 242 -10.43 -2.01 -8.20
CA PHE A 242 -9.58 -0.85 -8.00
C PHE A 242 -9.46 -0.44 -6.54
N SER A 243 -8.21 -0.35 -6.10
CA SER A 243 -7.86 0.25 -4.82
C SER A 243 -6.72 1.25 -5.00
N LYS A 244 -6.94 2.49 -4.55
CA LYS A 244 -5.96 3.58 -4.70
C LYS A 244 -4.65 3.23 -4.03
N GLY A 245 -4.73 2.73 -2.80
CA GLY A 245 -3.58 2.35 -1.99
C GLY A 245 -2.86 1.08 -2.45
N LYS A 246 -3.30 0.41 -3.52
CA LYS A 246 -2.67 -0.82 -4.02
C LYS A 246 -2.18 -0.72 -5.46
N ASN A 247 -2.36 0.44 -6.10
CA ASN A 247 -2.04 0.63 -7.51
C ASN A 247 -1.23 1.92 -7.70
N LEU A 248 -0.43 1.94 -8.77
CA LEU A 248 0.39 3.08 -9.19
C LEU A 248 0.10 3.37 -10.66
N TYR A 249 -0.10 4.64 -10.98
CA TYR A 249 -0.29 5.06 -12.35
C TYR A 249 1.00 4.87 -13.16
N GLY A 250 0.87 4.42 -14.41
CA GLY A 250 2.01 4.23 -15.32
C GLY A 250 2.83 2.96 -15.08
N LEU A 251 2.61 2.22 -13.98
CA LEU A 251 3.39 1.02 -13.67
C LEU A 251 3.26 -0.06 -14.76
N ASN A 252 2.09 -0.18 -15.39
CA ASN A 252 1.85 -1.10 -16.52
C ASN A 252 2.77 -0.82 -17.73
N ILE A 253 3.18 0.43 -17.91
CA ILE A 253 4.11 0.88 -18.96
C ILE A 253 5.55 0.76 -18.44
N ALA A 254 5.83 1.33 -17.27
CA ALA A 254 7.16 1.36 -16.68
C ALA A 254 7.76 -0.04 -16.56
N LYS A 255 6.99 -1.01 -16.06
CA LYS A 255 7.48 -2.38 -15.83
C LYS A 255 8.01 -3.09 -17.08
N LYS A 256 7.55 -2.70 -18.28
CA LYS A 256 7.98 -3.31 -19.55
C LYS A 256 9.36 -2.83 -19.98
N LEU A 257 9.81 -1.71 -19.44
CA LEU A 257 11.00 -0.98 -19.87
C LEU A 257 12.00 -0.81 -18.73
N LEU A 258 11.81 -1.54 -17.62
CA LEU A 258 12.81 -1.65 -16.56
C LEU A 258 13.96 -2.50 -17.11
N GLY A 259 15.07 -1.84 -17.43
CA GLY A 259 16.31 -2.50 -17.81
C GLY A 259 16.94 -3.28 -16.66
N LYS A 260 18.21 -3.67 -16.80
CA LYS A 260 18.94 -4.43 -15.75
C LYS A 260 18.99 -3.71 -14.40
N GLU A 261 19.00 -2.39 -14.40
CA GLU A 261 19.11 -1.56 -13.19
C GLU A 261 17.83 -1.53 -12.35
N LYS A 262 16.69 -2.03 -12.87
CA LYS A 262 15.41 -2.11 -12.13
C LYS A 262 15.10 -0.83 -11.34
N ARG A 263 15.28 0.32 -11.99
CA ARG A 263 15.10 1.65 -11.41
C ARG A 263 13.73 2.23 -11.73
N VAL A 264 12.99 2.70 -10.74
CA VAL A 264 11.71 3.40 -10.91
C VAL A 264 11.77 4.80 -10.31
N ILE A 265 11.12 5.76 -10.96
CA ILE A 265 10.95 7.13 -10.47
C ILE A 265 9.51 7.31 -10.01
N VAL A 266 9.30 7.65 -8.75
CA VAL A 266 7.97 7.91 -8.16
C VAL A 266 7.75 9.42 -8.12
N VAL A 267 6.71 9.88 -8.79
CA VAL A 267 6.26 11.28 -8.86
C VAL A 267 4.85 11.42 -8.28
N GLU A 268 4.35 12.64 -8.11
CA GLU A 268 3.05 12.86 -7.46
C GLU A 268 1.86 12.73 -8.41
N GLY A 269 2.00 13.22 -9.65
CA GLY A 269 0.86 13.42 -10.55
C GLY A 269 0.87 12.55 -11.81
N TYR A 270 -0.32 12.39 -12.39
CA TYR A 270 -0.51 11.79 -13.71
C TYR A 270 0.29 12.52 -14.80
N MET A 271 0.27 13.85 -14.76
CA MET A 271 0.93 14.68 -15.76
C MET A 271 2.45 14.58 -15.70
N ASP A 272 3.04 14.41 -14.51
CA ASP A 272 4.47 14.19 -14.36
C ASP A 272 4.90 12.91 -15.07
N VAL A 273 4.18 11.80 -14.84
CA VAL A 273 4.44 10.51 -15.51
C VAL A 273 4.33 10.66 -17.02
N ILE A 274 3.29 11.34 -17.51
CA ILE A 274 3.06 11.55 -18.94
C ILE A 274 4.17 12.40 -19.56
N SER A 275 4.53 13.50 -18.90
CA SER A 275 5.52 14.48 -19.38
C SER A 275 6.92 13.88 -19.43
N LEU A 276 7.29 13.10 -18.42
CA LEU A 276 8.53 12.32 -18.37
C LEU A 276 8.55 11.25 -19.47
N SER A 277 7.46 10.48 -19.61
CA SER A 277 7.36 9.40 -20.60
C SER A 277 7.44 9.90 -22.03
N GLN A 278 6.80 11.03 -22.33
CA GLN A 278 6.89 11.66 -23.66
C GLN A 278 8.32 12.05 -24.03
N ARG A 279 9.15 12.41 -23.05
CA ARG A 279 10.56 12.78 -23.23
C ARG A 279 11.51 11.59 -23.05
N GLY A 280 10.97 10.38 -23.11
CA GLY A 280 11.74 9.14 -23.10
C GLY A 280 12.25 8.73 -21.72
N ILE A 281 11.67 9.25 -20.64
CA ILE A 281 11.86 8.74 -19.27
C ILE A 281 10.65 7.87 -18.94
N VAL A 282 10.76 6.61 -19.29
CA VAL A 282 9.62 5.67 -19.35
C VAL A 282 9.38 4.88 -18.07
N ASN A 283 10.28 5.00 -17.09
CA ASN A 283 10.26 4.31 -15.81
C ASN A 283 9.66 5.15 -14.67
N ALA A 284 8.84 6.16 -15.01
CA ALA A 284 8.12 6.99 -14.04
C ALA A 284 6.75 6.38 -13.68
N VAL A 285 6.36 6.50 -12.41
CA VAL A 285 5.05 6.09 -11.88
C VAL A 285 4.54 7.11 -10.88
N ALA A 286 3.23 7.18 -10.66
CA ALA A 286 2.64 8.09 -9.68
C ALA A 286 1.72 7.41 -8.67
N SER A 287 1.70 7.94 -7.45
CA SER A 287 0.66 7.62 -6.47
C SER A 287 -0.69 8.20 -6.91
N LEU A 288 -1.79 7.61 -6.45
CA LEU A 288 -3.14 7.93 -6.92
C LEU A 288 -3.83 8.94 -5.98
N GLY A 289 -3.18 10.09 -5.76
CA GLY A 289 -3.72 11.19 -4.95
C GLY A 289 -3.66 10.95 -3.44
N THR A 290 -2.71 10.15 -2.98
CA THR A 290 -2.42 9.89 -1.57
C THR A 290 -0.91 9.82 -1.35
N ALA A 291 -0.47 9.93 -0.09
CA ALA A 291 0.88 9.51 0.27
C ALA A 291 1.12 8.05 -0.16
N LEU A 292 2.37 7.73 -0.48
CA LEU A 292 2.78 6.39 -0.89
C LEU A 292 2.48 5.38 0.23
N THR A 293 1.77 4.30 -0.11
CA THR A 293 1.35 3.28 0.85
C THR A 293 2.32 2.10 0.89
N LYS A 294 2.23 1.27 1.94
CA LYS A 294 3.04 0.05 2.09
C LYS A 294 2.73 -0.98 1.02
N GLU A 295 1.49 -1.10 0.60
CA GLU A 295 1.07 -1.99 -0.48
C GLU A 295 1.60 -1.52 -1.84
N GLN A 296 1.63 -0.20 -2.10
CA GLN A 296 2.28 0.37 -3.29
C GLN A 296 3.79 0.14 -3.28
N ALA A 297 4.46 0.34 -2.14
CA ALA A 297 5.89 0.04 -2.01
C ALA A 297 6.18 -1.45 -2.20
N THR A 298 5.35 -2.33 -1.62
CA THR A 298 5.45 -3.79 -1.82
C THR A 298 5.24 -4.16 -3.28
N LEU A 299 4.30 -3.51 -3.97
CA LEU A 299 4.09 -3.69 -5.40
C LEU A 299 5.32 -3.24 -6.19
N LEU A 300 5.90 -2.08 -5.88
CA LEU A 300 7.12 -1.57 -6.51
C LEU A 300 8.30 -2.52 -6.36
N LYS A 301 8.53 -3.05 -5.15
CA LYS A 301 9.65 -3.95 -4.87
C LYS A 301 9.65 -5.23 -5.71
N ARG A 302 8.50 -5.66 -6.22
CA ARG A 302 8.40 -6.79 -7.16
C ARG A 302 9.07 -6.50 -8.50
N TYR A 303 9.18 -5.24 -8.89
CA TYR A 303 9.67 -4.81 -10.20
C TYR A 303 10.95 -3.98 -10.12
N ALA A 304 11.17 -3.26 -9.01
CA ALA A 304 12.24 -2.31 -8.84
C ALA A 304 13.05 -2.57 -7.57
N ASP A 305 14.36 -2.47 -7.68
CA ASP A 305 15.28 -2.51 -6.53
C ASP A 305 15.67 -1.10 -6.09
N GLU A 306 15.87 -0.19 -7.06
CA GLU A 306 16.15 1.22 -6.84
C GLU A 306 14.89 2.07 -7.09
N VAL A 307 14.55 2.93 -6.13
CA VAL A 307 13.40 3.83 -6.20
C VAL A 307 13.84 5.28 -5.97
N TYR A 308 13.59 6.13 -6.96
CA TYR A 308 13.87 7.56 -6.90
C TYR A 308 12.57 8.30 -6.61
N VAL A 309 12.49 8.99 -5.48
CA VAL A 309 11.34 9.83 -5.12
C VAL A 309 11.59 11.24 -5.64
N ALA A 310 10.73 11.70 -6.54
CA ALA A 310 10.81 12.97 -7.25
C ALA A 310 9.50 13.75 -7.05
N TYR A 311 9.27 14.18 -5.81
CA TYR A 311 8.09 14.91 -5.37
C TYR A 311 8.29 16.43 -5.44
N ASP A 312 7.20 17.17 -5.26
CA ASP A 312 7.21 18.62 -5.33
C ASP A 312 8.05 19.20 -4.18
N GLY A 313 8.75 20.30 -4.45
CA GLY A 313 9.68 20.92 -3.49
C GLY A 313 9.04 21.63 -2.29
N ASP A 314 7.70 21.61 -2.17
CA ASP A 314 6.96 22.31 -1.12
C ASP A 314 6.92 21.54 0.22
N SER A 315 6.37 22.15 1.28
CA SER A 315 6.32 21.54 2.60
C SER A 315 5.45 20.27 2.66
N ALA A 316 4.41 20.18 1.83
CA ALA A 316 3.54 19.02 1.76
C ALA A 316 4.28 17.85 1.06
N GLY A 317 4.96 18.14 -0.06
CA GLY A 317 5.82 17.23 -0.79
C GLY A 317 6.97 16.71 0.07
N GLN A 318 7.61 17.56 0.89
CA GLN A 318 8.65 17.11 1.84
C GLN A 318 8.13 16.09 2.87
N THR A 319 6.96 16.34 3.45
CA THR A 319 6.33 15.43 4.41
C THR A 319 5.94 14.11 3.74
N ALA A 320 5.36 14.17 2.54
CA ALA A 320 5.03 13.00 1.74
C ALA A 320 6.29 12.21 1.33
N THR A 321 7.39 12.90 1.05
CA THR A 321 8.69 12.30 0.70
C THR A 321 9.22 11.53 1.91
N LEU A 322 9.30 12.14 3.09
CA LEU A 322 9.79 11.46 4.31
C LEU A 322 8.99 10.20 4.63
N ARG A 323 7.66 10.27 4.58
CA ARG A 323 6.79 9.11 4.78
C ARG A 323 7.00 8.04 3.70
N GLY A 324 7.08 8.43 2.44
CA GLY A 324 7.29 7.51 1.33
C GLY A 324 8.64 6.79 1.42
N LEU A 325 9.69 7.50 1.84
CA LEU A 325 11.03 6.96 2.04
C LEU A 325 11.07 5.87 3.11
N GLU A 326 10.41 6.10 4.26
CA GLU A 326 10.35 5.11 5.34
C GLU A 326 9.63 3.84 4.89
N VAL A 327 8.47 4.02 4.22
CA VAL A 327 7.69 2.90 3.69
C VAL A 327 8.48 2.09 2.64
N LEU A 328 9.21 2.76 1.75
CA LEU A 328 10.04 2.09 0.73
C LEU A 328 11.26 1.39 1.36
N GLY A 329 11.90 2.03 2.34
CA GLY A 329 13.04 1.48 3.07
C GLY A 329 12.66 0.23 3.88
N GLU A 330 11.50 0.23 4.54
CA GLU A 330 10.97 -0.94 5.27
C GLU A 330 10.78 -2.17 4.38
N VAL A 331 10.37 -1.95 3.13
CA VAL A 331 10.15 -3.01 2.13
C VAL A 331 11.47 -3.47 1.50
N GLY A 332 12.58 -2.77 1.75
CA GLY A 332 13.91 -3.13 1.27
C GLY A 332 14.22 -2.59 -0.14
N CYS A 333 13.61 -1.48 -0.54
CA CYS A 333 14.07 -0.72 -1.72
C CYS A 333 15.32 0.10 -1.36
N ASP A 334 16.27 0.23 -2.31
CA ASP A 334 17.27 1.30 -2.24
C ASP A 334 16.59 2.60 -2.66
N VAL A 335 16.47 3.56 -1.75
CA VAL A 335 15.68 4.76 -1.96
C VAL A 335 16.55 6.00 -2.07
N ARG A 336 16.33 6.74 -3.16
CA ARG A 336 16.99 8.00 -3.46
C ARG A 336 15.97 9.13 -3.54
N VAL A 337 16.36 10.33 -3.14
CA VAL A 337 15.52 11.53 -3.16
C VAL A 337 16.10 12.51 -4.16
N VAL A 338 15.29 12.89 -5.14
CA VAL A 338 15.66 13.89 -6.14
C VAL A 338 15.31 15.25 -5.56
N THR A 339 16.32 16.08 -5.35
CA THR A 339 16.13 17.45 -4.90
C THR A 339 16.30 18.38 -6.09
N PHE A 340 15.23 19.05 -6.51
CA PHE A 340 15.29 19.95 -7.65
C PHE A 340 15.91 21.29 -7.29
N THR A 341 16.95 21.70 -8.01
CA THR A 341 17.59 23.01 -7.81
C THR A 341 16.99 24.11 -8.68
N GLN A 342 16.33 23.76 -9.79
CA GLN A 342 15.85 24.70 -10.82
C GLN A 342 14.42 24.40 -11.32
N GLY A 343 13.46 24.22 -10.41
CA GLY A 343 12.04 24.02 -10.75
C GLY A 343 11.23 23.60 -9.54
N LYS A 344 9.90 23.55 -9.69
CA LYS A 344 8.99 23.14 -8.61
C LYS A 344 8.60 21.67 -8.67
N ASP A 345 8.40 21.15 -9.88
CA ASP A 345 7.89 19.80 -10.13
C ASP A 345 8.62 19.13 -11.33
N PRO A 346 8.51 17.80 -11.49
CA PRO A 346 9.12 17.07 -12.61
C PRO A 346 8.66 17.56 -13.99
N ASP A 347 7.38 17.89 -14.16
CA ASP A 347 6.81 18.40 -15.42
C ASP A 347 7.48 19.72 -15.85
N GLU A 348 7.67 20.66 -14.92
CA GLU A 348 8.27 21.96 -15.15
C GLU A 348 9.73 21.83 -15.58
N ILE A 349 10.49 20.98 -14.89
CA ILE A 349 11.92 20.77 -15.19
C ILE A 349 12.08 20.13 -16.56
N ILE A 350 11.36 19.04 -16.81
CA ILE A 350 11.48 18.33 -18.08
C ILE A 350 10.96 19.16 -19.25
N THR A 351 9.98 20.04 -19.02
CA THR A 351 9.39 20.91 -20.04
C THR A 351 10.24 22.16 -20.33
N LYS A 352 10.80 22.81 -19.30
CA LYS A 352 11.54 24.07 -19.45
C LYS A 352 13.05 23.88 -19.63
N LYS A 353 13.64 22.89 -18.95
CA LYS A 353 15.10 22.65 -18.93
C LYS A 353 15.51 21.42 -19.77
N GLY A 354 14.59 20.49 -19.95
CA GLY A 354 14.77 19.34 -20.84
C GLY A 354 15.31 18.09 -20.15
N LYS A 355 15.42 17.01 -20.94
CA LYS A 355 15.75 15.66 -20.46
C LYS A 355 17.09 15.59 -19.74
N LYS A 356 18.13 16.22 -20.30
CA LYS A 356 19.49 16.16 -19.75
C LYS A 356 19.53 16.68 -18.31
N THR A 357 18.97 17.87 -18.07
CA THR A 357 18.92 18.46 -16.73
C THR A 357 18.21 17.56 -15.72
N PHE A 358 17.11 16.92 -16.11
CA PHE A 358 16.41 16.00 -15.21
C PHE A 358 17.25 14.75 -14.88
N LEU A 359 17.99 14.21 -15.85
CA LEU A 359 18.92 13.11 -15.60
C LEU A 359 20.08 13.53 -14.70
N ASP A 360 20.63 14.73 -14.90
CA ASP A 360 21.69 15.28 -14.05
C ASP A 360 21.21 15.42 -12.58
N GLU A 361 19.94 15.82 -12.37
CA GLU A 361 19.34 15.89 -11.01
C GLU A 361 19.08 14.49 -10.42
N LEU A 362 18.73 13.50 -11.25
CA LEU A 362 18.64 12.10 -10.81
C LEU A 362 20.00 11.56 -10.36
N GLU A 363 21.08 11.87 -11.06
CA GLU A 363 22.44 11.44 -10.68
C GLU A 363 22.88 12.05 -9.34
N ARG A 364 22.38 13.23 -8.99
CA ARG A 364 22.63 13.92 -7.71
C ARG A 364 21.67 13.51 -6.60
N ALA A 365 20.77 12.56 -6.85
CA ALA A 365 19.76 12.17 -5.88
C ALA A 365 20.41 11.67 -4.57
N LEU A 366 19.91 12.21 -3.47
CA LEU A 366 20.45 11.96 -2.13
C LEU A 366 19.95 10.63 -1.59
N SER A 367 20.77 9.95 -0.79
CA SER A 367 20.27 8.83 0.03
C SER A 367 19.23 9.35 1.04
N LEU A 368 18.43 8.45 1.63
CA LEU A 368 17.48 8.80 2.70
C LEU A 368 18.16 9.60 3.83
N ILE A 369 19.34 9.15 4.24
CA ILE A 369 20.07 9.76 5.36
C ILE A 369 20.66 11.10 4.95
N ASP A 370 21.28 11.19 3.77
CA ASP A 370 21.79 12.47 3.25
C ASP A 370 20.67 13.50 3.05
N TYR A 371 19.49 13.05 2.64
CA TYR A 371 18.32 13.91 2.52
C TYR A 371 17.86 14.43 3.90
N LYS A 372 17.73 13.54 4.91
CA LYS A 372 17.42 13.95 6.29
C LYS A 372 18.47 14.93 6.84
N ILE A 373 19.77 14.69 6.59
CA ILE A 373 20.85 15.62 6.93
C ILE A 373 20.63 16.98 6.27
N SER A 374 20.31 17.00 4.98
CA SER A 374 20.11 18.23 4.22
C SER A 374 18.93 19.07 4.74
N LEU A 375 17.87 18.44 5.24
CA LEU A 375 16.72 19.13 5.83
C LEU A 375 17.07 19.77 7.16
N VAL A 376 17.66 19.01 8.09
CA VAL A 376 18.10 19.53 9.40
C VAL A 376 19.12 20.65 9.23
N LYS A 377 19.99 20.55 8.21
CA LYS A 377 20.96 21.61 7.87
C LYS A 377 20.30 22.92 7.45
N LYS A 378 19.15 22.88 6.77
CA LYS A 378 18.42 24.10 6.37
C LYS A 378 17.79 24.83 7.56
N GLU A 379 17.55 24.13 8.67
CA GLU A 379 16.93 24.68 9.88
C GLU A 379 17.94 25.33 10.85
N HIS A 380 19.25 25.18 10.60
CA HIS A 380 20.29 25.59 11.55
C HIS A 380 21.44 26.33 10.87
N ASP A 381 21.88 27.44 11.48
CA ASP A 381 23.05 28.19 11.03
C ASP A 381 24.35 27.55 11.56
N LEU A 382 25.00 26.75 10.72
CA LEU A 382 26.26 26.07 11.06
C LEU A 382 27.47 27.01 11.22
N THR A 383 27.34 28.31 10.90
CA THR A 383 28.41 29.29 11.15
C THR A 383 28.50 29.67 12.63
N THR A 384 27.41 29.48 13.38
CA THR A 384 27.33 29.77 14.82
C THR A 384 27.63 28.52 15.67
N ILE A 385 28.22 28.71 16.86
CA ILE A 385 28.43 27.60 17.82
C ILE A 385 27.08 26.99 18.23
N GLU A 386 26.08 27.83 18.52
CA GLU A 386 24.76 27.38 18.94
C GLU A 386 24.04 26.58 17.85
N GLY A 387 24.08 27.04 16.59
CA GLY A 387 23.50 26.32 15.46
C GLY A 387 24.19 24.98 15.20
N ARG A 388 25.53 24.90 15.34
CA ARG A 388 26.25 23.63 15.27
C ARG A 388 25.85 22.65 16.36
N ILE A 389 25.66 23.12 17.60
CA ILE A 389 25.19 22.28 18.72
C ILE A 389 23.77 21.78 18.45
N LYS A 390 22.85 22.67 18.05
CA LYS A 390 21.45 22.33 17.75
C LYS A 390 21.36 21.31 16.61
N PHE A 391 22.07 21.55 15.51
CA PHE A 391 22.19 20.62 14.39
C PHE A 391 22.72 19.25 14.83
N THR A 392 23.79 19.23 15.62
CA THR A 392 24.42 17.97 16.04
C THR A 392 23.50 17.13 16.91
N LYS A 393 22.72 17.76 17.81
CA LYS A 393 21.70 17.07 18.61
C LYS A 393 20.57 16.51 17.75
N ALA A 394 20.06 17.32 16.82
CA ALA A 394 18.99 16.92 15.91
C ALA A 394 19.43 15.75 15.01
N ILE A 395 20.63 15.82 14.42
CA ILE A 395 21.10 14.74 13.53
C ILE A 395 21.49 13.48 14.30
N SER A 396 21.98 13.59 15.53
CA SER A 396 22.25 12.42 16.38
C SER A 396 20.98 11.58 16.59
N ALA A 397 19.80 12.19 16.70
CA ALA A 397 18.54 11.46 16.78
C ALA A 397 18.22 10.66 15.51
N VAL A 398 18.60 11.18 14.32
CA VAL A 398 18.47 10.46 13.05
C VAL A 398 19.46 9.30 12.97
N LEU A 399 20.72 9.53 13.34
CA LEU A 399 21.78 8.51 13.30
C LEU A 399 21.52 7.35 14.28
N LYS A 400 20.88 7.61 15.42
CA LYS A 400 20.44 6.57 16.38
C LYS A 400 19.53 5.51 15.76
N GLN A 401 18.81 5.83 14.68
CA GLN A 401 17.88 4.91 14.01
C GLN A 401 18.60 3.95 13.04
N LEU A 402 19.87 4.20 12.72
CA LEU A 402 20.65 3.35 11.82
C LEU A 402 21.03 2.03 12.51
N LYS A 403 20.81 0.92 11.80
CA LYS A 403 21.12 -0.42 12.32
C LYS A 403 22.58 -0.82 12.12
N SER A 404 23.25 -0.26 11.12
CA SER A 404 24.63 -0.62 10.74
C SER A 404 25.64 0.26 11.49
N PRO A 405 26.49 -0.30 12.37
CA PRO A 405 27.54 0.48 13.03
C PRO A 405 28.54 1.13 12.06
N VAL A 406 28.77 0.49 10.90
CA VAL A 406 29.65 1.00 9.85
C VAL A 406 29.04 2.25 9.20
N GLU A 407 27.73 2.24 8.94
CA GLU A 407 27.05 3.43 8.42
C GLU A 407 27.08 4.57 9.44
N VAL A 408 26.81 4.27 10.71
CA VAL A 408 26.88 5.28 11.78
C VAL A 408 28.26 5.91 11.84
N ASP A 409 29.34 5.10 11.85
CA ASP A 409 30.71 5.61 11.89
C ASP A 409 31.04 6.50 10.68
N ALA A 410 30.66 6.07 9.47
CA ALA A 410 30.88 6.84 8.25
C ALA A 410 30.15 8.20 8.28
N TYR A 411 28.90 8.24 8.73
CA TYR A 411 28.14 9.49 8.86
C TYR A 411 28.65 10.36 10.00
N VAL A 412 29.06 9.79 11.14
CA VAL A 412 29.69 10.55 12.24
C VAL A 412 30.94 11.24 11.74
N LYS A 413 31.81 10.54 11.02
CA LYS A 413 33.02 11.12 10.44
C LYS A 413 32.71 12.25 9.47
N LYS A 414 31.74 12.05 8.56
CA LYS A 414 31.28 13.07 7.62
C LYS A 414 30.79 14.33 8.34
N ILE A 415 29.91 14.15 9.33
CA ILE A 415 29.32 15.26 10.09
C ILE A 415 30.36 15.96 10.96
N SER A 416 31.24 15.22 11.62
CA SER A 416 32.31 15.76 12.48
C SER A 416 33.18 16.78 11.75
N VAL A 417 33.60 16.45 10.51
CA VAL A 417 34.37 17.35 9.65
C VAL A 417 33.57 18.61 9.30
N GLU A 418 32.29 18.45 9.00
CA GLU A 418 31.42 19.54 8.53
C GLU A 418 31.06 20.53 9.64
N VAL A 419 30.76 20.06 10.86
CA VAL A 419 30.41 20.94 12.00
C VAL A 419 31.60 21.25 12.91
N GLN A 420 32.76 20.63 12.70
CA GLN A 420 33.95 20.77 13.56
C GLN A 420 33.66 20.43 15.03
N ILE A 421 32.90 19.35 15.26
CA ILE A 421 32.68 18.75 16.58
C ILE A 421 33.32 17.37 16.58
N SER A 422 34.03 16.99 17.65
CA SER A 422 34.78 15.73 17.66
C SER A 422 33.87 14.51 17.47
N GLU A 423 34.39 13.47 16.80
CA GLU A 423 33.68 12.22 16.60
C GLU A 423 33.25 11.58 17.92
N GLU A 424 34.07 11.68 18.98
CA GLU A 424 33.71 11.12 20.30
C GLU A 424 32.50 11.84 20.92
N ALA A 425 32.41 13.17 20.77
CA ALA A 425 31.29 13.93 21.30
C ALA A 425 29.99 13.54 20.59
N ILE A 426 30.02 13.40 19.26
CA ILE A 426 28.87 12.95 18.46
C ILE A 426 28.49 11.51 18.82
N LYS A 427 29.46 10.59 18.92
CA LYS A 427 29.23 9.20 19.36
C LYS A 427 28.61 9.15 20.76
N THR A 428 29.05 10.01 21.68
CA THR A 428 28.48 10.10 23.04
C THR A 428 27.03 10.59 23.01
N GLU A 429 26.69 11.54 22.14
CA GLU A 429 25.31 12.00 21.96
C GLU A 429 24.41 10.89 21.34
N ILE A 430 24.95 10.08 20.44
CA ILE A 430 24.26 8.93 19.80
C ILE A 430 24.01 7.80 20.80
N TYR A 431 25.06 7.30 21.47
CA TYR A 431 24.97 6.10 22.31
C TYR A 431 24.67 6.39 23.78
N GLY A 432 24.67 7.66 24.17
CA GLY A 432 24.57 8.10 25.57
C GLY A 432 25.90 7.95 26.33
N ASN A 433 25.97 8.53 27.51
CA ASN A 433 27.10 8.39 28.43
C ASN A 433 27.12 6.97 29.02
N ASN A 434 27.67 6.00 28.30
CA ASN A 434 28.09 4.71 28.89
C ASN A 434 29.41 4.87 29.66
N ARG A 435 29.48 5.89 30.52
CA ARG A 435 30.61 6.20 31.41
C ARG A 435 30.63 5.35 32.69
N TYR A 436 29.94 4.22 32.70
CA TYR A 436 29.95 3.24 33.80
C TYR A 436 30.72 1.95 33.49
N ASN A 437 31.53 1.91 32.43
CA ASN A 437 32.45 0.80 32.17
C ASN A 437 33.80 1.27 31.61
N GLN A 438 34.40 2.29 32.22
CA GLN A 438 35.87 2.34 32.25
C GLN A 438 36.34 1.54 33.46
N PRO A 439 37.11 0.45 33.30
CA PRO A 439 37.76 -0.14 34.45
C PRO A 439 38.65 0.93 35.08
N ALA A 440 38.43 1.19 36.36
CA ALA A 440 39.23 2.09 37.15
C ALA A 440 40.71 1.79 36.90
N LYS A 441 41.50 2.86 36.73
CA LYS A 441 42.97 2.80 36.67
C LYS A 441 43.49 1.94 37.84
N MET A 442 43.80 0.67 37.57
CA MET A 442 44.52 -0.16 38.53
C MET A 442 45.97 0.32 38.52
N HIS A 443 46.36 0.87 39.67
CA HIS A 443 47.75 0.92 40.08
C HIS A 443 48.39 -0.45 39.86
N LYS A 444 49.56 -0.47 39.23
CA LYS A 444 50.42 -1.67 39.20
C LYS A 444 50.82 -2.03 40.64
N PRO A 445 50.84 -3.33 40.95
CA PRO A 445 51.95 -3.88 41.68
C PRO A 445 52.70 -4.89 40.81
N ILE A 446 53.99 -4.96 41.10
CA ILE A 446 55.01 -5.78 40.46
C ILE A 446 55.02 -7.16 41.17
N VAL A 447 55.40 -8.19 40.41
CA VAL A 447 56.15 -9.41 40.79
C VAL A 447 55.43 -10.77 40.70
N SER A 448 56.07 -11.62 39.87
CA SER A 448 56.24 -13.09 39.86
C SER A 448 55.06 -14.07 39.70
N GLY A 449 55.13 -14.81 38.58
CA GLY A 449 55.30 -16.27 38.56
C GLY A 449 54.16 -17.14 39.10
N GLU A 450 53.41 -17.79 38.20
CA GLU A 450 53.49 -19.24 37.97
C GLU A 450 52.46 -19.71 36.93
N LYS A 451 52.79 -20.81 36.26
CA LYS A 451 52.06 -21.49 35.19
C LYS A 451 50.83 -22.20 35.77
N HIS A 452 49.69 -22.21 35.06
CA HIS A 452 49.06 -23.44 34.56
C HIS A 452 47.75 -23.21 33.77
N ARG A 453 47.77 -23.77 32.54
CA ARG A 453 46.72 -24.32 31.66
C ARG A 453 45.23 -24.29 32.11
N SER A 454 44.36 -23.86 31.20
CA SER A 454 43.27 -24.70 30.61
C SER A 454 42.73 -24.00 29.35
N ARG A 455 42.84 -24.62 28.18
CA ARG A 455 41.86 -25.50 27.51
C ARG A 455 40.88 -24.68 26.65
N PHE A 456 41.22 -24.62 25.36
CA PHE A 456 40.34 -24.23 24.27
C PHE A 456 39.02 -25.03 24.33
N GLU A 457 37.91 -24.34 24.53
CA GLU A 457 36.58 -24.82 24.10
C GLU A 457 36.01 -23.83 23.09
N ARG A 458 35.95 -24.28 21.84
CA ARG A 458 35.19 -23.66 20.76
C ARG A 458 33.71 -23.85 21.08
N HIS A 459 33.02 -22.78 21.48
CA HIS A 459 31.57 -22.74 21.44
C HIS A 459 31.13 -22.05 20.14
N THR A 460 30.61 -22.86 19.23
CA THR A 460 29.86 -22.43 18.05
C THR A 460 28.53 -21.84 18.51
N ASN A 461 28.34 -20.53 18.44
CA ASN A 461 27.01 -19.92 18.60
C ASN A 461 26.19 -20.15 17.32
N LYS A 462 25.47 -21.27 17.33
CA LYS A 462 24.37 -21.58 16.43
C LYS A 462 23.17 -20.75 16.88
N TYR A 463 23.00 -19.55 16.33
CA TYR A 463 21.77 -18.79 16.53
C TYR A 463 20.64 -19.53 15.79
N ASN A 464 19.71 -20.13 16.55
CA ASN A 464 18.42 -20.56 16.03
C ASN A 464 17.66 -19.31 15.58
N ILE A 465 17.49 -19.17 14.26
CA ILE A 465 16.57 -18.20 13.67
C ILE A 465 15.16 -18.80 13.83
N GLU A 466 14.38 -18.29 14.78
CA GLU A 466 12.94 -18.50 14.76
C GLU A 466 12.31 -17.61 13.69
N SER A 467 11.44 -18.21 12.87
CA SER A 467 10.65 -17.50 11.86
C SER A 467 9.73 -16.49 12.52
N LEU A 468 9.91 -15.21 12.21
CA LEU A 468 8.96 -14.15 12.55
C LEU A 468 7.59 -14.45 11.92
N GLN A 469 6.63 -14.82 12.77
CA GLN A 469 5.22 -14.88 12.40
C GLN A 469 4.67 -13.45 12.17
N PRO A 470 3.73 -13.25 11.23
CA PRO A 470 3.15 -11.94 10.93
C PRO A 470 2.51 -11.29 12.17
N THR A 471 2.76 -10.00 12.39
CA THR A 471 2.42 -9.30 13.64
C THR A 471 0.94 -8.94 13.76
N GLU A 472 0.14 -9.79 14.43
CA GLU A 472 -1.06 -9.37 15.18
C GLU A 472 -0.72 -8.39 16.33
N LYS A 473 0.58 -8.21 16.62
CA LYS A 473 1.15 -7.40 17.73
C LYS A 473 0.82 -5.90 17.74
N LEU A 474 0.40 -5.28 16.63
CA LEU A 474 0.22 -3.81 16.59
C LEU A 474 -1.20 -3.32 16.94
N GLY A 475 -2.23 -4.12 16.73
CA GLY A 475 -3.62 -3.62 16.82
C GLY A 475 -4.07 -3.27 18.24
N TYR A 476 -3.84 -4.18 19.20
CA TYR A 476 -4.25 -3.95 20.59
C TYR A 476 -3.42 -2.86 21.27
N LEU A 477 -2.13 -2.73 20.96
CA LEU A 477 -1.29 -1.65 21.51
C LEU A 477 -1.81 -0.27 21.09
N GLU A 478 -2.30 -0.12 19.85
CA GLU A 478 -2.94 1.12 19.40
C GLU A 478 -4.30 1.34 20.09
N ALA A 479 -5.07 0.28 20.33
CA ALA A 479 -6.31 0.37 21.11
C ALA A 479 -6.06 0.80 22.56
N GLU A 480 -5.03 0.24 23.21
CA GLU A 480 -4.62 0.62 24.56
C GLU A 480 -4.22 2.10 24.64
N ARG A 481 -3.43 2.58 23.68
CA ARG A 481 -3.07 4.01 23.58
C ARG A 481 -4.30 4.89 23.34
N GLY A 482 -5.23 4.44 22.51
CA GLY A 482 -6.50 5.14 22.27
C GLY A 482 -7.33 5.29 23.55
N ILE A 483 -7.44 4.23 24.35
CA ILE A 483 -8.14 4.27 25.64
C ILE A 483 -7.44 5.22 26.61
N LEU A 484 -6.12 5.12 26.76
CA LEU A 484 -5.35 6.02 27.63
C LEU A 484 -5.46 7.48 27.18
N LYS A 485 -5.49 7.73 25.87
CA LYS A 485 -5.70 9.07 25.31
C LYS A 485 -7.06 9.64 25.71
N LEU A 486 -8.12 8.83 25.64
CA LEU A 486 -9.47 9.23 26.07
C LEU A 486 -9.50 9.49 27.58
N MET A 487 -8.89 8.60 28.38
CA MET A 487 -8.79 8.80 29.83
C MET A 487 -8.02 10.08 30.20
N LEU A 488 -7.00 10.46 29.42
CA LEU A 488 -6.23 11.70 29.62
C LEU A 488 -6.97 12.97 29.17
N ALA A 489 -7.99 12.85 28.34
CA ALA A 489 -8.67 14.01 27.74
C ALA A 489 -9.55 14.75 28.75
N ASP A 490 -10.44 14.02 29.44
CA ASP A 490 -11.31 14.57 30.47
C ASP A 490 -11.95 13.47 31.33
N LYS A 491 -12.58 13.91 32.43
CA LYS A 491 -13.22 13.01 33.40
C LYS A 491 -14.40 12.23 32.81
N GLN A 492 -15.15 12.82 31.89
CA GLN A 492 -16.32 12.17 31.29
C GLN A 492 -15.89 10.94 30.49
N HIS A 493 -14.81 11.05 29.70
CA HIS A 493 -14.26 9.90 28.98
C HIS A 493 -13.68 8.84 29.93
N PHE A 494 -12.99 9.27 31.00
CA PHE A 494 -12.52 8.36 32.04
C PHE A 494 -13.65 7.56 32.70
N ASP A 495 -14.76 8.20 33.09
CA ASP A 495 -15.88 7.52 33.73
C ASP A 495 -16.56 6.50 32.79
N HIS A 496 -16.63 6.81 31.49
CA HIS A 496 -17.11 5.85 30.48
C HIS A 496 -16.17 4.65 30.33
N VAL A 497 -14.85 4.87 30.26
CA VAL A 497 -13.85 3.80 30.21
C VAL A 497 -13.93 2.93 31.46
N LYS A 498 -14.01 3.53 32.67
CA LYS A 498 -14.13 2.82 33.95
C LYS A 498 -15.40 1.96 34.04
N THR A 499 -16.48 2.38 33.38
CA THR A 499 -17.73 1.61 33.33
C THR A 499 -17.63 0.41 32.38
N MET A 500 -16.95 0.59 31.24
CA MET A 500 -16.79 -0.44 30.20
C MET A 500 -15.71 -1.47 30.56
N LEU A 501 -14.63 -1.03 31.21
CA LEU A 501 -13.52 -1.86 31.68
C LEU A 501 -13.55 -1.97 33.20
N LYS A 502 -14.01 -3.11 33.71
CA LYS A 502 -14.05 -3.39 35.15
C LYS A 502 -12.65 -3.47 35.79
N THR A 503 -11.65 -3.88 35.02
CA THR A 503 -10.24 -3.93 35.41
C THR A 503 -9.35 -3.47 34.25
N TYR A 504 -8.22 -2.83 34.58
CA TYR A 504 -7.25 -2.30 33.62
C TYR A 504 -6.17 -3.33 33.31
N HIS A 505 -6.51 -4.43 32.64
CA HIS A 505 -5.50 -5.39 32.19
C HIS A 505 -4.94 -4.97 30.83
N PHE A 506 -4.00 -4.04 30.86
CA PHE A 506 -3.24 -3.65 29.67
C PHE A 506 -2.12 -4.67 29.41
N THR A 507 -1.86 -4.96 28.15
CA THR A 507 -0.80 -5.90 27.73
C THR A 507 0.59 -5.28 27.90
N ASP A 508 0.69 -3.97 27.71
CA ASP A 508 1.91 -3.21 27.94
C ASP A 508 2.00 -2.77 29.41
N PRO A 509 3.06 -3.15 30.15
CA PRO A 509 3.23 -2.79 31.56
C PRO A 509 3.26 -1.29 31.82
N VAL A 510 3.74 -0.49 30.85
CA VAL A 510 3.80 0.97 30.97
C VAL A 510 2.40 1.56 30.75
N HIS A 511 1.62 1.01 29.81
CA HIS A 511 0.21 1.40 29.66
C HIS A 511 -0.60 1.11 30.93
N GLU A 512 -0.39 -0.06 31.56
CA GLU A 512 -1.04 -0.42 32.83
C GLU A 512 -0.69 0.56 33.94
N LYS A 513 0.62 0.85 34.11
CA LYS A 513 1.13 1.83 35.06
C LYS A 513 0.50 3.22 34.85
N ILE A 514 0.44 3.71 33.60
CA ILE A 514 -0.17 5.00 33.28
C ILE A 514 -1.68 5.01 33.59
N ALA A 515 -2.40 3.92 33.29
CA ALA A 515 -3.82 3.79 33.60
C ALA A 515 -4.08 3.91 35.11
N GLU A 516 -3.29 3.23 35.94
CA GLU A 516 -3.39 3.31 37.40
C GLU A 516 -3.13 4.72 37.92
N MET A 517 -2.16 5.42 37.34
CA MET A 517 -1.84 6.80 37.72
C MET A 517 -2.98 7.76 37.37
N ILE A 518 -3.59 7.61 36.19
CA ILE A 518 -4.77 8.38 35.79
C ILE A 518 -5.94 8.09 36.73
N HIS A 519 -6.15 6.82 37.09
CA HIS A 519 -7.19 6.41 38.03
C HIS A 519 -7.03 7.08 39.40
N LYS A 520 -5.82 6.98 39.98
CA LYS A 520 -5.49 7.62 41.26
C LYS A 520 -5.66 9.14 41.20
N ALA A 521 -5.29 9.78 40.09
CA ALA A 521 -5.44 11.23 39.92
C ALA A 521 -6.91 11.66 39.94
N TYR A 522 -7.80 10.94 39.22
CA TYR A 522 -9.23 11.24 39.25
C TYR A 522 -9.91 10.91 40.58
N GLU A 523 -9.49 9.85 41.28
CA GLU A 523 -10.07 9.51 42.59
C GLU A 523 -9.63 10.46 43.71
N SER A 524 -8.38 10.94 43.69
CA SER A 524 -7.83 11.79 44.76
C SER A 524 -8.03 13.30 44.53
N MET A 525 -7.89 13.76 43.28
CA MET A 525 -7.84 15.19 42.94
C MET A 525 -8.95 15.62 41.98
N ASN A 526 -9.75 14.68 41.48
CA ASN A 526 -10.82 14.92 40.51
C ASN A 526 -10.36 15.60 39.21
N ARG A 527 -9.05 15.57 38.92
CA ARG A 527 -8.40 16.16 37.74
C ARG A 527 -7.07 15.46 37.48
N ILE A 528 -6.59 15.56 36.24
CA ILE A 528 -5.26 15.07 35.86
C ILE A 528 -4.27 16.23 35.91
N ASP A 529 -3.16 16.02 36.61
CA ASP A 529 -1.95 16.82 36.50
C ASP A 529 -0.89 15.99 35.77
N ILE A 530 -0.56 16.41 34.55
CA ILE A 530 0.34 15.63 33.70
C ILE A 530 1.79 15.75 34.19
N ASP A 531 2.16 16.86 34.82
CA ASP A 531 3.52 17.03 35.36
C ASP A 531 3.74 16.07 36.54
N LEU A 532 2.71 15.85 37.36
CA LEU A 532 2.74 14.85 38.42
C LEU A 532 2.87 13.42 37.87
N ILE A 533 2.19 13.12 36.75
CA ILE A 533 2.33 11.83 36.07
C ILE A 533 3.76 11.68 35.51
N MET A 534 4.28 12.70 34.82
CA MET A 534 5.62 12.66 34.23
C MET A 534 6.73 12.50 35.28
N ASN A 535 6.56 13.07 36.47
CA ASN A 535 7.54 12.96 37.57
C ASN A 535 7.68 11.53 38.14
N GLN A 536 6.74 10.63 37.87
CA GLN A 536 6.74 9.24 38.35
C GLN A 536 7.07 8.22 37.25
N LEU A 537 7.34 8.70 36.04
CA LEU A 537 7.75 7.90 34.89
C LEU A 537 9.24 8.08 34.59
N ASP A 538 9.90 7.04 34.12
CA ASP A 538 11.27 7.17 33.59
C ASP A 538 11.29 7.80 32.19
N ILE A 539 12.48 8.06 31.65
CA ILE A 539 12.64 8.77 30.37
C ILE A 539 12.00 8.00 29.20
N ASP A 540 12.05 6.66 29.23
CA ASP A 540 11.52 5.81 28.17
C ASP A 540 9.98 5.71 28.29
N GLU A 541 9.46 5.65 29.52
CA GLU A 541 8.03 5.69 29.83
C GLU A 541 7.39 7.05 29.50
N ILE A 542 8.11 8.17 29.70
CA ILE A 542 7.66 9.51 29.29
C ILE A 542 7.49 9.59 27.77
N ALA A 543 8.37 8.95 27.00
CA ALA A 543 8.24 8.88 25.55
C ALA A 543 6.96 8.12 25.15
N ILE A 544 6.59 7.07 25.88
CA ILE A 544 5.34 6.32 25.68
C ILE A 544 4.12 7.20 26.01
N LEU A 545 4.12 7.93 27.12
CA LEU A 545 3.07 8.89 27.47
C LEU A 545 2.91 9.97 26.38
N HIS A 546 4.01 10.46 25.81
CA HIS A 546 3.98 11.42 24.72
C HIS A 546 3.39 10.82 23.43
N ASN A 547 3.66 9.55 23.15
CA ASN A 547 3.04 8.83 22.02
C ASN A 547 1.54 8.63 22.24
N ILE A 548 1.10 8.30 23.46
CA ILE A 548 -0.33 8.24 23.82
C ILE A 548 -1.01 9.59 23.55
N LYS A 549 -0.39 10.70 23.96
CA LYS A 549 -0.95 12.05 23.70
C LYS A 549 -1.11 12.40 22.23
N LYS A 550 -0.24 11.86 21.37
CA LYS A 550 -0.25 12.08 19.91
C LYS A 550 -1.30 11.27 19.16
N VAL A 551 -1.97 10.31 19.82
CA VAL A 551 -3.07 9.57 19.22
C VAL A 551 -4.18 10.55 18.83
N VAL A 552 -4.56 10.50 17.55
CA VAL A 552 -5.62 11.33 16.98
C VAL A 552 -6.93 10.57 17.04
N ILE A 553 -7.90 11.10 17.78
CA ILE A 553 -9.27 10.57 17.87
C ILE A 553 -10.21 11.69 17.39
N SER A 554 -11.10 11.37 16.44
CA SER A 554 -12.09 12.31 15.95
C SER A 554 -13.12 12.62 17.04
N GLU A 555 -13.33 13.91 17.34
CA GLU A 555 -14.28 14.39 18.36
C GLU A 555 -15.73 13.96 18.07
N ASP A 556 -16.11 13.85 16.79
CA ASP A 556 -17.45 13.45 16.35
C ASP A 556 -17.75 11.94 16.55
N ASN A 557 -16.77 11.13 16.98
CA ASN A 557 -16.89 9.66 17.05
C ASN A 557 -16.26 9.02 18.31
N THR A 558 -16.02 9.77 19.39
CA THR A 558 -15.29 9.25 20.56
C THR A 558 -15.92 8.01 21.20
N GLN A 559 -17.25 7.94 21.30
CA GLN A 559 -17.95 6.77 21.85
C GLN A 559 -17.79 5.52 20.98
N LYS A 560 -17.89 5.66 19.66
CA LYS A 560 -17.69 4.54 18.73
C LYS A 560 -16.24 4.07 18.76
N ALA A 561 -15.28 5.00 18.77
CA ALA A 561 -13.86 4.69 18.89
C ALA A 561 -13.55 3.93 20.19
N LEU A 562 -14.15 4.34 21.32
CA LEU A 562 -14.00 3.64 22.59
C LEU A 562 -14.49 2.19 22.51
N ILE A 563 -15.67 1.95 21.92
CA ILE A 563 -16.21 0.60 21.73
C ILE A 563 -15.27 -0.24 20.87
N ASP A 564 -14.78 0.32 19.76
CA ASP A 564 -13.86 -0.36 18.85
C ASP A 564 -12.55 -0.74 19.57
N PHE A 565 -11.98 0.17 20.38
CA PHE A 565 -10.76 -0.11 21.16
C PHE A 565 -10.98 -1.20 22.22
N VAL A 566 -12.09 -1.15 22.96
CA VAL A 566 -12.42 -2.17 23.97
C VAL A 566 -12.61 -3.54 23.32
N ASN A 567 -13.32 -3.61 22.19
CA ASN A 567 -13.51 -4.85 21.44
C ASN A 567 -12.17 -5.40 20.92
N GLN A 568 -11.26 -4.54 20.51
CA GLN A 568 -9.94 -4.93 20.02
C GLN A 568 -9.04 -5.52 21.12
N ILE A 569 -9.07 -4.96 22.32
CA ILE A 569 -8.37 -5.53 23.50
C ILE A 569 -9.01 -6.86 23.91
N ALA A 570 -10.34 -6.92 24.02
CA ALA A 570 -11.05 -8.14 24.38
C ALA A 570 -10.78 -9.29 23.39
N LYS A 571 -10.74 -8.96 22.09
CA LYS A 571 -10.38 -9.91 21.03
C LYS A 571 -8.96 -10.43 21.17
N PHE A 572 -8.01 -9.57 21.51
CA PHE A 572 -6.62 -9.97 21.75
C PHE A 572 -6.49 -10.91 22.95
N ASP A 573 -7.14 -10.60 24.07
CA ASP A 573 -7.13 -11.47 25.25
C ASP A 573 -7.70 -12.86 24.96
N LEU A 574 -8.80 -12.92 24.21
CA LEU A 574 -9.40 -14.17 23.76
C LEU A 574 -8.47 -14.94 22.81
N MET A 575 -7.78 -14.26 21.90
CA MET A 575 -6.78 -14.88 21.01
C MET A 575 -5.57 -15.42 21.77
N LYS A 576 -5.10 -14.71 22.81
CA LYS A 576 -4.00 -15.16 23.67
C LYS A 576 -4.41 -16.42 24.45
N ARG A 577 -5.56 -16.39 25.13
CA ARG A 577 -6.10 -17.57 25.85
C ARG A 577 -6.33 -18.75 24.93
N LYS A 578 -6.86 -18.51 23.73
CA LYS A 578 -7.01 -19.53 22.68
C LYS A 578 -5.67 -20.20 22.38
N LYS A 579 -4.62 -19.40 22.13
CA LYS A 579 -3.28 -19.90 21.82
C LYS A 579 -2.66 -20.69 22.98
N ASP A 580 -2.86 -20.24 24.21
CA ASP A 580 -2.37 -20.93 25.41
C ASP A 580 -3.04 -22.30 25.55
N ILE A 581 -4.37 -22.36 25.39
CA ILE A 581 -5.15 -23.62 25.41
C ILE A 581 -4.73 -24.54 24.26
N GLU A 582 -4.58 -24.03 23.04
CA GLU A 582 -4.13 -24.83 21.89
C GLU A 582 -2.70 -25.38 22.10
N THR A 583 -1.85 -24.64 22.79
CA THR A 583 -0.49 -25.08 23.12
C THR A 583 -0.51 -26.18 24.18
N GLU A 584 -1.32 -26.02 25.23
CA GLU A 584 -1.54 -27.03 26.28
C GLU A 584 -2.11 -28.33 25.67
N LEU A 585 -3.15 -28.21 24.83
CA LEU A 585 -3.75 -29.34 24.11
C LEU A 585 -2.72 -30.08 23.24
N LYS A 586 -1.91 -29.35 22.45
CA LYS A 586 -0.84 -29.96 21.62
C LYS A 586 0.20 -30.72 22.44
N VAL A 587 0.55 -30.23 23.62
CA VAL A 587 1.50 -30.91 24.52
C VAL A 587 0.85 -32.17 25.12
N MET A 588 -0.41 -32.08 25.53
CA MET A 588 -1.12 -33.22 26.13
C MET A 588 -1.45 -34.30 25.10
N GLU A 589 -1.80 -33.94 23.86
CA GLU A 589 -2.12 -34.89 22.78
C GLU A 589 -0.96 -35.81 22.42
N LYS A 590 0.28 -35.29 22.47
CA LYS A 590 1.52 -36.01 22.14
C LYS A 590 1.90 -37.12 23.13
N LYS A 591 1.25 -37.22 24.30
CA LYS A 591 1.48 -38.31 25.25
C LYS A 591 0.76 -39.58 24.81
N GLU A 592 1.48 -40.69 24.64
CA GLU A 592 0.93 -41.99 24.20
C GLU A 592 0.05 -42.64 25.28
N ASN A 593 0.44 -42.56 26.56
CA ASN A 593 -0.34 -43.06 27.70
C ASN A 593 -0.84 -41.89 28.56
N LYS A 594 -2.13 -41.56 28.43
CA LYS A 594 -2.79 -40.46 29.18
C LYS A 594 -3.50 -41.02 30.40
N SER A 595 -3.27 -40.42 31.56
CA SER A 595 -4.02 -40.72 32.80
C SER A 595 -5.48 -40.27 32.69
N GLN A 596 -6.34 -40.82 33.55
CA GLN A 596 -7.76 -40.43 33.61
C GLN A 596 -7.94 -38.93 33.94
N MET A 597 -7.03 -38.35 34.73
CA MET A 597 -6.98 -36.91 35.03
C MET A 597 -6.60 -36.07 33.81
N GLU A 598 -5.65 -36.53 32.99
CA GLU A 598 -5.25 -35.81 31.76
C GLU A 598 -6.36 -35.84 30.71
N ILE A 599 -7.12 -36.93 30.62
CA ILE A 599 -8.31 -37.02 29.74
C ILE A 599 -9.39 -36.04 30.21
N ALA A 600 -9.62 -35.91 31.51
CA ALA A 600 -10.57 -34.95 32.06
C ALA A 600 -10.14 -33.50 31.77
N ARG A 601 -8.84 -33.20 31.93
CA ARG A 601 -8.26 -31.88 31.62
C ARG A 601 -8.37 -31.53 30.13
N ILE A 602 -8.12 -32.47 29.22
CA ILE A 602 -8.31 -32.25 27.78
C ILE A 602 -9.77 -31.88 27.46
N ARG A 603 -10.75 -32.59 28.05
CA ARG A 603 -12.18 -32.26 27.87
C ARG A 603 -12.51 -30.86 28.38
N GLU A 604 -11.98 -30.48 29.54
CA GLU A 604 -12.14 -29.15 30.10
C GLU A 604 -11.58 -28.06 29.16
N LEU A 605 -10.35 -28.25 28.66
CA LEU A 605 -9.70 -27.34 27.72
C LEU A 605 -10.48 -27.20 26.41
N CYS A 606 -11.03 -28.29 25.87
CA CYS A 606 -11.89 -28.25 24.68
C CYS A 606 -13.16 -27.41 24.90
N ILE A 607 -13.82 -27.55 26.06
CA ILE A 607 -15.00 -26.75 26.41
C ILE A 607 -14.63 -25.27 26.53
N GLN A 608 -13.49 -24.95 27.16
CA GLN A 608 -12.99 -23.58 27.25
C GLN A 608 -12.67 -22.99 25.86
N LEU A 609 -12.08 -23.79 24.97
CA LEU A 609 -11.78 -23.40 23.60
C LEU A 609 -13.05 -23.10 22.79
N GLU A 610 -14.08 -23.95 22.89
CA GLU A 610 -15.37 -23.72 22.23
C GLU A 610 -16.03 -22.42 22.70
N LYS A 611 -15.97 -22.15 24.02
CA LYS A 611 -16.50 -20.91 24.60
C LYS A 611 -15.77 -19.68 24.04
N ILE A 612 -14.44 -19.71 24.00
CA ILE A 612 -13.61 -18.62 23.44
C ILE A 612 -13.92 -18.42 21.95
N LEU A 613 -14.05 -19.49 21.16
CA LEU A 613 -14.39 -19.40 19.74
C LEU A 613 -15.79 -18.81 19.51
N LYS A 614 -16.74 -19.03 20.42
CA LYS A 614 -18.07 -18.42 20.37
C LYS A 614 -17.99 -16.93 20.70
N GLU A 615 -17.26 -16.55 21.75
CA GLU A 615 -17.06 -15.14 22.13
C GLU A 615 -16.35 -14.35 21.01
N LEU A 616 -15.33 -14.93 20.37
CA LEU A 616 -14.64 -14.34 19.22
C LEU A 616 -15.51 -14.14 17.96
N LYS A 617 -16.65 -14.84 17.84
CA LYS A 617 -17.61 -14.63 16.73
C LYS A 617 -18.57 -13.47 16.99
N HIS A 618 -18.72 -13.05 18.24
CA HIS A 618 -19.62 -11.98 18.65
C HIS A 618 -18.92 -10.62 18.81
N LEU A 619 -17.58 -10.59 18.75
CA LEU A 619 -16.70 -9.42 18.72
C LEU A 619 -16.15 -9.20 17.31
#